data_AF-A0A6S6PGF9-F1
#
_entry.id   AF-A0A6S6PGF9-F1
#
_cell.length_a   1.000
_cell.length_b   1.000
_cell.length_c   1.000
_cell.angle_alpha   90.00
_cell.angle_beta   90.00
_cell.angle_gamma   90.00
#
_symmetry.space_group_name_H-M   'P 1'
#
loop_
_entity.id
_entity.type
_entity.pdbx_description
1 polymer ?
#
loop_
_entity_poly.entity_id
_entity_poly.type
_entity_poly.pdbx_seq_one_letter_code
_entity_poly.pdbx_strand_id
1 'polypeptide(L)' 'METLPPAVRLVSPFSFVEQIHNKGRFDWRGGEVVTNPKTIALLKERGAPIEEIHDPA' A
#
# COMPACT_ATOMS: atom_id res chain seq x y z
N MET A 1 -4.78 18.02 -7.26
CA MET A 1 -4.06 16.74 -7.39
C MET A 1 -3.69 16.32 -6.00
N GLU A 2 -4.23 15.21 -5.50
CA GLU A 2 -3.87 14.71 -4.17
C GLU A 2 -2.42 14.19 -4.22
N THR A 3 -1.56 14.75 -3.37
CA THR A 3 -0.16 14.33 -3.28
C THR A 3 -0.10 13.03 -2.50
N LEU A 4 0.53 11.98 -3.05
CA LEU A 4 0.71 10.73 -2.30
C LEU A 4 1.68 10.96 -1.13
N PRO A 5 1.44 10.34 0.04
CA PRO A 5 2.39 10.40 1.15
C PRO A 5 3.72 9.75 0.76
N PRO A 6 4.85 10.16 1.36
CA PRO A 6 6.17 9.61 1.05
C PRO A 6 6.29 8.14 1.48
N ALA A 7 5.55 7.73 2.51
CA ALA A 7 5.44 6.34 2.94
C ALA A 7 4.06 6.05 3.54
N VAL A 8 3.68 4.79 3.57
CA VAL A 8 2.50 4.31 4.32
C VAL A 8 2.85 3.07 5.11
N ARG A 9 2.19 2.85 6.24
CA ARG A 9 2.28 1.61 7.03
C ARG A 9 0.96 0.85 6.94
N LEU A 10 1.02 -0.46 6.71
CA LEU A 10 -0.17 -1.30 6.84
C LEU A 10 -0.56 -1.45 8.31
N VAL A 11 -1.79 -1.12 8.66
CA VAL A 11 -2.34 -1.26 10.02
C VAL A 11 -2.64 -2.73 10.34
N SER A 12 -3.04 -3.51 9.34
CA SER A 12 -3.27 -4.95 9.45
C SER A 12 -2.84 -5.68 8.17
N PRO A 13 -2.65 -7.02 8.20
CA PRO A 13 -2.32 -7.78 7.01
C PRO A 13 -3.33 -7.53 5.89
N PHE A 14 -2.82 -7.32 4.67
CA PHE A 14 -3.65 -7.06 3.51
C PHE A 14 -3.21 -7.93 2.34
N SER A 15 -4.16 -8.46 1.61
CA SER A 15 -3.88 -9.24 0.41
C SER A 15 -4.97 -9.05 -0.62
N PHE A 16 -4.58 -8.97 -1.89
CA PHE A 16 -5.54 -8.98 -2.99
C PHE A 16 -4.93 -9.67 -4.21
N VAL A 17 -5.81 -10.09 -5.11
CA VAL A 17 -5.43 -10.70 -6.39
C VAL A 17 -5.52 -9.63 -7.47
N GLU A 18 -4.41 -9.37 -8.17
CA GLU A 18 -4.42 -8.44 -9.31
C GLU A 18 -4.98 -9.14 -10.55
N GLN A 19 -6.26 -8.89 -10.84
CA GLN A 19 -6.95 -9.51 -11.98
C GLN A 19 -6.56 -8.92 -13.35
N ILE A 20 -6.06 -7.68 -13.40
CA ILE A 20 -5.87 -6.95 -14.68
C ILE A 20 -4.62 -7.42 -15.43
N HIS A 21 -3.52 -7.70 -14.73
CA HIS A 21 -2.25 -8.10 -15.34
C HIS A 21 -1.84 -9.54 -15.00
N ASN A 22 -2.71 -10.31 -14.35
CA ASN A 22 -2.47 -11.70 -13.96
C ASN A 22 -1.13 -11.91 -13.21
N LYS A 23 -0.70 -10.93 -12.40
CA LYS A 23 0.60 -10.95 -11.71
C LYS A 23 0.62 -11.77 -10.41
N GLY A 24 -0.50 -12.36 -10.04
CA GLY A 24 -0.63 -13.22 -8.86
C GLY A 24 -1.29 -12.53 -7.67
N ARG A 25 -1.20 -13.22 -6.53
CA ARG A 25 -1.67 -12.74 -5.23
C ARG A 25 -0.57 -11.88 -4.63
N PHE A 26 -0.93 -10.68 -4.20
CA PHE A 26 -0.05 -9.86 -3.39
C PHE A 26 -0.46 -9.98 -1.93
N ASP A 27 0.53 -10.15 -1.07
CA ASP A 27 0.36 -10.28 0.38
C ASP A 27 1.33 -9.32 1.07
N TRP A 28 0.80 -8.52 2.00
CA TRP A 28 1.57 -7.64 2.87
C TRP A 28 1.25 -7.94 4.32
N ARG A 29 2.25 -7.77 5.19
CA ARG A 29 2.07 -7.98 6.62
C ARG A 29 1.57 -6.69 7.29
N GLY A 30 0.83 -6.84 8.38
CA GLY A 30 0.56 -5.72 9.28
C GLY A 30 1.88 -5.17 9.83
N GLY A 31 1.97 -3.85 9.93
CA GLY A 31 3.17 -3.11 10.32
C GLY A 31 4.17 -2.84 9.19
N GLU A 32 3.98 -3.41 8.00
CA GLU A 32 4.88 -3.23 6.88
C GLU A 32 4.83 -1.79 6.34
N VAL A 33 6.00 -1.20 6.09
CA VAL A 33 6.12 0.17 5.57
C VAL A 33 6.41 0.12 4.08
N VAL A 34 5.59 0.80 3.29
CA VAL A 34 5.66 0.87 1.84
C VAL A 34 6.02 2.29 1.44
N THR A 35 7.13 2.44 0.71
CA THR A 35 7.64 3.74 0.23
C THR A 35 7.51 3.92 -1.28
N ASN A 36 7.19 2.85 -2.02
CA ASN A 36 7.03 2.92 -3.47
C ASN A 36 5.71 3.63 -3.84
N PRO A 37 5.73 4.80 -4.50
CA PRO A 37 4.51 5.56 -4.80
C PRO A 37 3.48 4.78 -5.63
N LYS A 38 3.93 3.90 -6.54
CA LYS A 38 3.02 3.06 -7.33
C LYS A 38 2.29 2.04 -6.46
N THR A 39 2.99 1.46 -5.49
CA THR A 39 2.39 0.52 -4.54
C THR A 39 1.47 1.25 -3.56
N ILE A 40 1.84 2.46 -3.10
CA ILE A 40 0.99 3.29 -2.25
C ILE A 40 -0.32 3.62 -2.97
N ALA A 41 -0.25 4.07 -4.23
CA ALA A 41 -1.42 4.34 -5.05
C ALA A 41 -2.33 3.11 -5.18
N LEU A 42 -1.72 1.94 -5.43
CA LEU A 42 -2.44 0.67 -5.53
C LEU A 42 -3.10 0.27 -4.20
N LEU A 43 -2.41 0.39 -3.07
CA LEU A 43 -2.97 0.09 -1.75
C LEU A 43 -4.14 1.02 -1.42
N LYS A 44 -4.02 2.33 -1.72
CA LYS A 44 -5.12 3.29 -1.60
C LYS A 44 -6.31 2.92 -2.49
N GLU A 45 -6.07 2.63 -3.77
CA GLU A 45 -7.10 2.24 -4.73
C GLU A 45 -7.85 0.98 -4.30
N ARG A 46 -7.14 0.02 -3.67
CA ARG A 46 -7.72 -1.24 -3.19
C ARG A 46 -8.31 -1.16 -1.78
N GLY A 47 -8.31 0.02 -1.15
CA GLY A 47 -8.88 0.21 0.20
C GLY A 47 -8.11 -0.54 1.28
N ALA A 48 -6.78 -0.67 1.12
CA ALA A 48 -5.94 -1.29 2.13
C ALA A 48 -6.00 -0.50 3.46
N PRO A 49 -5.94 -1.18 4.61
CA PRO A 49 -5.89 -0.52 5.91
C PRO A 49 -4.48 0.06 6.12
N ILE A 50 -4.27 1.30 5.68
CA ILE A 50 -2.96 1.97 5.72
C ILE A 50 -3.01 3.27 6.53
N GLU A 51 -1.87 3.60 7.14
CA GLU A 51 -1.61 4.85 7.85
C GLU A 51 -0.51 5.63 7.10
N GLU A 52 -0.70 6.92 6.87
CA GLU A 52 0.28 7.76 6.16
C GLU A 52 1.45 8.14 7.07
N ILE A 53 2.67 8.04 6.55
CA ILE A 53 3.90 8.47 7.22
C ILE A 53 4.48 9.63 6.40
N HIS A 54 4.54 10.82 7.00
CA HIS A 54 5.07 12.04 6.38
C HIS A 54 6.54 12.32 6.72
N ASP A 55 7.05 11.72 7.81
CA ASP A 55 8.45 11.76 8.25
C ASP A 55 8.98 10.33 8.43
N PRO A 56 9.48 9.67 7.37
CA PRO A 56 10.25 8.45 7.55
C PRO A 56 11.59 8.83 8.16
N ALA A 57 11.77 8.53 9.45
CA ALA A 57 13.05 8.66 10.15
C ALA A 57 14.17 7.87 9.47
#